data_AF-A0A0C2F5H0-F1
#
_entry.id   AF-A0A0C2F5H0-F1
#
_cell.length_a   1.000
_cell.length_b   1.000
_cell.length_c   1.000
_cell.angle_alpha   90.00
_cell.angle_beta   90.00
_cell.angle_gamma   90.00
#
_symmetry.space_group_name_H-M   'P 1'
#
loop_
_entity.id
_entity.type
_entity.pdbx_description
1 polymer ?
#
loop_
_entity_poly.entity_id
_entity_poly.type
_entity_poly.pdbx_seq_one_letter_code
_entity_poly.pdbx_strand_id
1 'polypeptide(L)'
;MNIDYELVGFYQAHPFGACFSQDLVDSMFDYQSNGPDGVVIIYDPVKTRQGQLCMRAYRLSVPALELCAKNDWSPDAVKAANLTYQTMFEELPIVIKSSHLVNVMMAELSLAPTRIADRFSTHLELGSRRSLEKSVRAMMANIDELNKSISAYGKYVNDKQRHDNMIYNLTQKRVSSLPNRIICIV
;
A
#
# COMPACT_ATOMS: atom_id res chain seq x y z
N MET A 1 -35.29 5.64 -11.98
CA MET A 1 -33.95 6.27 -11.95
C MET A 1 -33.12 5.53 -12.98
N ASN A 2 -32.59 6.22 -13.98
CA ASN A 2 -31.69 5.61 -14.97
C ASN A 2 -30.26 5.89 -14.53
N ILE A 3 -29.74 5.06 -13.62
CA ILE A 3 -28.40 5.16 -13.05
C ILE A 3 -27.72 3.81 -13.27
N ASP A 4 -26.51 3.83 -13.79
CA ASP A 4 -25.71 2.63 -14.00
C ASP A 4 -25.39 1.96 -12.66
N TYR A 5 -25.48 0.63 -12.60
CA TYR A 5 -25.32 -0.17 -11.38
C TYR A 5 -23.94 -0.83 -11.27
N GLU A 6 -22.99 -0.43 -12.13
CA GLU A 6 -21.68 -1.04 -12.21
C GLU A 6 -20.80 -0.63 -11.01
N LEU A 7 -20.29 -1.64 -10.30
CA LEU A 7 -19.49 -1.46 -9.10
C LEU A 7 -18.01 -1.35 -9.48
N VAL A 8 -17.52 -0.12 -9.62
CA VAL A 8 -16.16 0.19 -10.07
C VAL A 8 -15.14 0.39 -8.93
N GLY A 9 -15.56 0.16 -7.68
CA GLY A 9 -14.69 0.21 -6.51
C GLY A 9 -15.33 0.85 -5.29
N PHE A 10 -14.50 1.36 -4.37
CA PHE A 10 -14.93 1.90 -3.08
C PHE A 10 -14.10 3.11 -2.64
N TYR A 11 -14.58 3.84 -1.65
CA TYR A 11 -13.87 4.97 -1.05
C TYR A 11 -13.60 4.71 0.43
N GLN A 12 -12.50 5.24 0.93
CA GLN A 12 -12.17 5.17 2.35
C GLN A 12 -11.55 6.46 2.84
N ALA A 13 -11.97 6.88 4.04
CA ALA A 13 -11.39 8.03 4.71
C ALA A 13 -10.28 7.56 5.67
N HIS A 14 -9.05 8.00 5.42
CA HIS A 14 -7.91 7.70 6.28
C HIS A 14 -7.22 8.99 6.72
N PRO A 15 -7.20 9.29 8.03
CA PRO A 15 -6.45 10.44 8.51
C PRO A 15 -4.95 10.19 8.32
N PHE A 16 -4.21 11.22 7.89
CA PHE A 16 -2.75 11.18 7.73
C PHE A 16 -2.24 10.20 6.67
N GLY A 17 -3.10 9.67 5.80
CA GLY A 17 -2.69 8.80 4.69
C GLY A 17 -2.22 7.40 5.08
N ALA A 18 -2.43 6.97 6.33
CA ALA A 18 -2.15 5.60 6.79
C ALA A 18 -3.21 4.63 6.27
N CYS A 19 -3.19 4.40 4.96
CA CYS A 19 -4.25 3.70 4.26
C CYS A 19 -3.88 2.27 3.85
N PHE A 20 -2.59 1.95 3.75
CA PHE A 20 -2.13 0.64 3.32
C PHE A 20 -2.31 -0.39 4.44
N SER A 21 -3.39 -1.16 4.39
CA SER A 21 -3.65 -2.32 5.23
C SER A 21 -3.82 -3.58 4.38
N GLN A 22 -3.69 -4.75 5.00
CA GLN A 22 -3.98 -6.02 4.33
C GLN A 22 -5.44 -6.09 3.89
N ASP A 23 -6.37 -5.69 4.76
CA ASP A 23 -7.81 -5.63 4.46
C ASP A 23 -8.11 -4.76 3.22
N LEU A 24 -7.35 -3.67 3.03
CA LEU A 24 -7.50 -2.82 1.86
C LEU A 24 -7.08 -3.55 0.58
N VAL A 25 -5.96 -4.28 0.61
CA VAL A 25 -5.45 -5.06 -0.52
C VAL A 25 -6.42 -6.18 -0.88
N ASP A 26 -6.92 -6.89 0.12
CA ASP A 26 -7.90 -7.98 -0.07
C ASP A 26 -9.19 -7.44 -0.69
N SER A 27 -9.69 -6.31 -0.17
CA SER A 27 -10.85 -5.63 -0.75
C SER A 27 -10.58 -5.21 -2.20
N MET A 28 -9.45 -4.56 -2.49
CA MET A 28 -9.10 -4.17 -3.86
C MET A 28 -9.01 -5.37 -4.81
N PHE A 29 -8.46 -6.48 -4.34
CA PHE A 29 -8.37 -7.71 -5.12
C PHE A 29 -9.77 -8.25 -5.47
N ASP A 30 -10.71 -8.25 -4.52
CA ASP A 30 -12.08 -8.70 -4.77
C ASP A 30 -12.79 -7.83 -5.82
N TYR A 31 -12.64 -6.51 -5.75
CA TYR A 31 -13.24 -5.59 -6.73
C TYR A 31 -12.59 -5.74 -8.11
N GLN A 32 -11.26 -5.85 -8.17
CA GLN A 32 -10.55 -5.99 -9.44
C GLN A 32 -10.68 -7.36 -10.10
N SER A 33 -10.94 -8.41 -9.30
CA SER A 33 -11.24 -9.74 -9.83
C SER A 33 -12.60 -9.80 -10.52
N ASN A 34 -13.56 -8.98 -10.06
CA ASN A 34 -14.89 -8.88 -10.66
C ASN A 34 -14.94 -7.94 -11.88
N GLY A 35 -14.01 -6.98 -11.98
CA GLY A 35 -13.89 -6.09 -13.13
C GLY A 35 -12.53 -5.40 -13.17
N PRO A 36 -11.89 -5.27 -14.36
CA PRO A 36 -10.51 -4.78 -14.46
C PRO A 36 -10.35 -3.33 -13.98
N ASP A 37 -11.44 -2.55 -13.96
CA ASP A 37 -11.43 -1.11 -13.67
C ASP A 37 -11.66 -0.78 -12.18
N GLY A 38 -11.46 -1.74 -11.28
CA GLY A 38 -11.55 -1.51 -9.83
C GLY A 38 -10.53 -0.48 -9.34
N VAL A 39 -11.03 0.62 -8.77
CA VAL A 39 -10.22 1.73 -8.21
C VAL A 39 -10.64 2.03 -6.77
N VAL A 40 -9.69 2.33 -5.90
CA VAL A 40 -9.98 2.89 -4.57
C VAL A 40 -9.74 4.39 -4.55
N ILE A 41 -10.62 5.13 -3.87
CA ILE A 41 -10.42 6.56 -3.58
C ILE A 41 -10.14 6.72 -2.09
N ILE A 42 -8.99 7.31 -1.78
CA ILE A 42 -8.54 7.54 -0.41
C ILE A 42 -8.61 9.04 -0.13
N TYR A 43 -9.45 9.39 0.84
CA TYR A 43 -9.69 10.78 1.25
C TYR A 43 -9.03 11.04 2.61
N ASP A 44 -8.26 12.13 2.72
CA ASP A 44 -7.70 12.59 3.99
C ASP A 44 -8.58 13.72 4.58
N PRO A 45 -9.43 13.43 5.59
CA PRO A 45 -10.28 14.43 6.22
C PRO A 45 -9.48 15.48 7.01
N VAL A 46 -8.27 15.14 7.48
CA VAL A 46 -7.46 16.04 8.30
C VAL A 46 -6.84 17.12 7.41
N LYS A 47 -6.27 16.74 6.26
CA LYS A 47 -5.73 17.69 5.28
C LYS A 47 -6.82 18.53 4.62
N THR A 48 -7.96 17.92 4.31
CA THR A 48 -9.09 18.65 3.71
C THR A 48 -9.66 19.69 4.66
N ARG A 49 -9.71 19.40 5.97
CA ARG A 49 -10.08 20.40 6.98
C ARG A 49 -9.09 21.58 7.08
N GLN A 50 -7.84 21.40 6.67
CA GLN A 50 -6.82 22.46 6.61
C GLN A 50 -6.93 23.30 5.33
N GLY A 51 -7.91 23.03 4.47
CA GLY A 51 -8.18 23.81 3.27
C GLY A 51 -7.54 23.25 1.99
N GLN A 52 -6.90 22.08 2.03
CA GLN A 52 -6.38 21.40 0.84
C GLN A 52 -7.13 20.10 0.60
N LEU A 53 -7.87 20.02 -0.51
CA LEU A 53 -8.52 18.78 -0.93
C LEU A 53 -7.47 17.71 -1.21
N CYS A 54 -7.36 16.73 -0.31
CA CYS A 54 -6.42 15.64 -0.44
C CYS A 54 -7.18 14.35 -0.71
N MET A 55 -7.23 13.98 -1.98
CA MET A 55 -7.77 12.71 -2.47
C MET A 55 -6.72 12.05 -3.34
N ARG A 56 -6.54 10.74 -3.17
CA ARG A 56 -5.65 9.93 -3.99
C ARG A 56 -6.42 8.73 -4.48
N ALA A 57 -6.28 8.43 -5.76
CA ALA A 57 -6.90 7.25 -6.37
C ALA A 57 -5.80 6.21 -6.60
N TYR A 58 -6.04 4.99 -6.17
CA TYR A 58 -5.09 3.89 -6.35
C TYR A 58 -5.73 2.71 -7.03
N ARG A 59 -4.88 2.00 -7.76
CA ARG A 59 -5.17 0.73 -8.41
C ARG A 59 -4.07 -0.26 -8.04
N LEU A 60 -4.41 -1.53 -7.84
CA LEU A 60 -3.41 -2.58 -7.74
C LEU A 60 -2.79 -2.84 -9.13
N SER A 61 -1.49 -3.07 -9.20
CA SER A 61 -0.84 -3.43 -10.47
C SER A 61 -1.15 -4.88 -10.86
N VAL A 62 -1.08 -5.17 -12.17
CA VAL A 62 -1.35 -6.52 -12.71
C VAL A 62 -0.46 -7.61 -12.07
N PRO A 63 0.87 -7.40 -11.87
CA PRO A 63 1.71 -8.40 -11.21
C PRO A 63 1.31 -8.67 -9.76
N ALA A 64 0.87 -7.63 -9.03
CA ALA A 64 0.39 -7.78 -7.67
C ALA A 64 -0.92 -8.60 -7.65
N LEU A 65 -1.81 -8.37 -8.62
CA LEU A 65 -3.09 -9.07 -8.71
C LEU A 65 -2.90 -10.57 -9.00
N GLU A 66 -1.96 -10.91 -9.89
CA GLU A 66 -1.63 -12.31 -10.18
C GLU A 66 -1.04 -13.04 -8.97
N LEU A 67 -0.22 -12.36 -8.16
CA LEU A 67 0.33 -12.91 -6.93
C LEU A 67 -0.77 -13.12 -5.88
N CYS A 68 -1.67 -12.13 -5.71
CA CYS A 68 -2.84 -12.26 -4.84
C CYS A 68 -3.72 -13.44 -5.27
N ALA A 69 -3.99 -13.59 -6.57
CA ALA A 69 -4.82 -14.68 -7.10
C ALA A 69 -4.23 -16.07 -6.85
N LYS A 70 -2.89 -16.20 -6.91
CA LYS A 70 -2.17 -17.45 -6.62
C LYS A 70 -1.98 -17.68 -5.12
N ASN A 71 -2.21 -16.67 -4.29
CA ASN A 71 -1.93 -16.65 -2.86
C ASN A 71 -0.48 -17.09 -2.52
N ASP A 72 0.47 -16.80 -3.42
CA ASP A 72 1.87 -17.17 -3.26
C ASP A 72 2.71 -15.93 -2.93
N TRP A 73 2.81 -15.64 -1.63
CA TRP A 73 3.64 -14.56 -1.09
C TRP A 73 5.05 -15.03 -0.71
N SER A 74 5.56 -16.07 -1.38
CA SER A 74 6.94 -16.51 -1.16
C SER A 74 7.94 -15.44 -1.64
N PRO A 75 9.09 -15.29 -0.96
CA PRO A 75 10.11 -14.32 -1.37
C PRO A 75 10.60 -14.51 -2.82
N ASP A 76 10.61 -15.77 -3.29
CA ASP A 76 11.02 -16.12 -4.65
C ASP A 76 9.97 -15.70 -5.68
N ALA A 77 8.68 -15.89 -5.40
CA ALA A 77 7.59 -15.46 -6.28
C ALA A 77 7.50 -13.93 -6.39
N VAL A 78 7.63 -13.22 -5.27
CA VAL A 78 7.66 -11.75 -5.24
C VAL A 78 8.85 -11.21 -6.04
N LYS A 79 10.01 -11.85 -5.91
CA LYS A 79 11.21 -11.50 -6.69
C LYS A 79 11.05 -11.79 -8.18
N ALA A 80 10.44 -12.92 -8.53
CA ALA A 80 10.15 -13.27 -9.93
C ALA A 80 9.17 -12.29 -10.60
N ALA A 81 8.20 -11.79 -9.84
CA ALA A 81 7.24 -10.78 -10.29
C ALA A 81 7.80 -9.34 -10.33
N ASN A 82 9.05 -9.12 -9.86
CA ASN A 82 9.66 -7.79 -9.70
C ASN A 82 8.76 -6.79 -8.93
N LEU A 83 7.99 -7.28 -7.96
CA LEU A 83 7.09 -6.45 -7.20
C LEU A 83 7.88 -5.63 -6.17
N THR A 84 7.78 -4.30 -6.27
CA THR A 84 8.41 -3.35 -5.34
C THR A 84 7.33 -2.49 -4.70
N TYR A 85 7.62 -1.85 -3.56
CA TYR A 85 6.69 -0.93 -2.88
C TYR A 85 6.14 0.19 -3.80
N GLN A 86 6.90 0.61 -4.82
CA GLN A 86 6.49 1.62 -5.78
C GLN A 86 5.58 1.09 -6.88
N THR A 87 5.73 -0.19 -7.25
CA THR A 87 5.04 -0.81 -8.39
C THR A 87 3.82 -1.61 -7.96
N MET A 88 3.62 -1.82 -6.65
CA MET A 88 2.45 -2.53 -6.13
C MET A 88 1.15 -1.74 -6.31
N PHE A 89 1.22 -0.41 -6.09
CA PHE A 89 0.09 0.49 -6.25
C PHE A 89 0.38 1.52 -7.33
N GLU A 90 -0.51 1.61 -8.30
CA GLU A 90 -0.48 2.63 -9.34
C GLU A 90 -1.40 3.78 -8.93
N GLU A 91 -0.86 5.00 -8.86
CA GLU A 91 -1.62 6.20 -8.56
C GLU A 91 -2.26 6.75 -9.85
N LEU A 92 -3.58 6.97 -9.81
CA LEU A 92 -4.35 7.46 -10.94
C LEU A 92 -4.62 8.97 -10.81
N PRO A 93 -4.47 9.75 -11.90
CA PRO A 93 -4.79 11.17 -11.88
C PRO A 93 -6.30 11.39 -11.73
N ILE A 94 -6.70 12.20 -10.76
CA ILE A 94 -8.10 12.55 -10.52
C ILE A 94 -8.46 13.82 -11.30
N VAL A 95 -9.45 13.72 -12.19
CA VAL A 95 -9.99 14.86 -12.95
C VAL A 95 -11.43 15.10 -12.54
N ILE A 96 -11.69 16.25 -11.90
CA ILE A 96 -13.04 16.65 -11.51
C ILE A 96 -13.72 17.26 -12.75
N LYS A 97 -14.77 16.59 -13.24
CA LYS A 97 -15.59 17.08 -14.35
C LYS A 97 -16.98 17.41 -13.81
N SER A 98 -17.42 18.63 -14.08
CA SER A 98 -18.77 19.10 -13.74
C SER A 98 -19.59 19.26 -15.02
N SER A 99 -20.87 18.91 -14.97
CA SER A 99 -21.78 19.16 -16.08
C SER A 99 -22.11 20.66 -16.18
N HIS A 100 -22.55 21.11 -17.36
CA HIS A 100 -22.91 22.51 -17.58
C HIS A 100 -23.99 22.99 -16.60
N LEU A 101 -24.96 22.15 -16.26
CA LEU A 101 -26.01 22.48 -15.30
C LEU A 101 -25.46 22.66 -13.88
N VAL A 102 -24.54 21.79 -13.45
CA VAL A 102 -23.86 21.93 -12.15
C VAL A 102 -23.03 23.21 -12.10
N ASN A 103 -22.41 23.61 -13.23
CA ASN A 103 -21.67 24.86 -13.30
C ASN A 103 -22.59 26.10 -13.15
N VAL A 104 -23.77 26.09 -13.79
CA VAL A 104 -24.78 27.15 -13.61
C VAL A 104 -25.24 27.20 -12.16
N MET A 105 -25.54 26.05 -11.55
CA MET A 105 -25.90 25.97 -10.14
C MET A 105 -24.79 26.50 -9.21
N MET A 106 -23.53 26.16 -9.47
CA MET A 106 -22.39 26.69 -8.71
C MET A 106 -22.25 28.21 -8.87
N ALA A 107 -22.53 28.75 -10.06
CA ALA A 107 -22.55 30.19 -10.31
C ALA A 107 -23.68 30.88 -9.52
N GLU A 108 -24.89 30.32 -9.50
CA GLU A 108 -25.99 30.83 -8.69
C GLU A 108 -25.68 30.81 -7.19
N LEU A 109 -25.09 29.72 -6.69
CA LEU A 109 -24.65 29.59 -5.30
C LEU A 109 -23.54 30.60 -4.94
N SER A 110 -22.70 30.96 -5.90
CA SER A 110 -21.65 31.97 -5.70
C SER A 110 -22.21 33.40 -5.59
N LEU A 111 -23.32 33.67 -6.28
CA LEU A 111 -24.01 34.96 -6.27
C LEU A 111 -24.97 35.08 -5.08
N ALA A 112 -25.46 33.95 -4.55
CA ALA A 112 -26.24 33.93 -3.34
C ALA A 112 -25.41 34.50 -2.16
N PRO A 113 -25.97 35.43 -1.36
CA PRO A 113 -25.26 36.07 -0.25
C PRO A 113 -25.13 35.09 0.92
N THR A 114 -24.31 34.07 0.74
CA THR A 114 -24.03 33.04 1.72
C THR A 114 -22.71 33.40 2.40
N ARG A 115 -22.74 33.67 3.70
CA ARG A 115 -21.58 34.02 4.57
C ARG A 115 -20.49 32.92 4.67
N ILE A 116 -20.50 31.96 3.77
CA ILE A 116 -19.65 30.77 3.75
C ILE A 116 -18.40 31.02 2.89
N ALA A 117 -18.49 31.90 1.88
CA ALA A 117 -17.37 32.22 0.99
C ALA A 117 -16.15 32.85 1.71
N ASP A 118 -16.37 33.55 2.83
CA ASP A 118 -15.25 34.17 3.59
C ASP A 118 -14.50 33.18 4.49
N ARG A 119 -14.95 31.91 4.61
CA ARG A 119 -14.27 30.89 5.45
C ARG A 119 -13.22 30.05 4.71
N PHE A 120 -12.99 30.29 3.43
CA PHE A 120 -11.97 29.55 2.66
C PHE A 120 -10.53 30.01 2.96
N SER A 121 -10.34 31.01 3.82
CA SER A 121 -9.01 31.53 4.21
C SER A 121 -8.21 30.63 5.17
N THR A 122 -8.71 29.46 5.57
CA THR A 122 -7.93 28.55 6.45
C THR A 122 -6.72 27.92 5.75
N HIS A 123 -6.63 28.03 4.41
CA HIS A 123 -5.48 27.55 3.64
C HIS A 123 -4.16 28.25 4.03
N LEU A 124 -4.23 29.44 4.64
CA LEU A 124 -3.06 30.21 5.11
C LEU A 124 -2.83 30.08 6.63
N GLU A 125 -3.44 29.09 7.30
CA GLU A 125 -3.15 28.83 8.70
C GLU A 125 -1.84 28.03 8.87
N LEU A 126 -0.81 28.68 9.43
CA LEU A 126 0.43 28.02 9.91
C LEU A 126 0.20 27.09 11.13
N GLY A 127 -1.04 26.97 11.61
CA GLY A 127 -1.44 26.23 12.82
C GLY A 127 -1.44 24.70 12.70
N SER A 128 -0.60 24.10 11.84
CA SER A 128 -0.61 22.65 11.60
C SER A 128 0.19 21.82 12.62
N ARG A 129 0.83 22.44 13.62
CA ARG A 129 1.77 21.77 14.55
C ARG A 129 1.24 20.47 15.15
N ARG A 130 -0.04 20.45 15.59
CA ARG A 130 -0.65 19.23 16.17
C ARG A 130 -0.90 18.12 15.14
N SER A 131 -1.24 18.48 13.90
CA SER A 131 -1.42 17.51 12.82
C SER A 131 -0.07 16.95 12.37
N LEU A 132 0.95 17.79 12.25
CA LEU A 132 2.31 17.38 11.92
C LEU A 132 2.89 16.48 13.01
N GLU A 133 2.73 16.84 14.29
CA GLU A 133 3.19 16.00 15.40
C GLU A 133 2.55 14.61 15.34
N LYS A 134 1.23 14.53 15.06
CA LYS A 134 0.54 13.24 14.91
C LYS A 134 1.05 12.45 13.70
N SER A 135 1.26 13.08 12.55
CA SER A 135 1.83 12.43 11.37
C SER A 135 3.23 11.88 11.66
N VAL A 136 4.09 12.67 12.30
CA VAL A 136 5.45 12.27 12.66
C VAL A 136 5.43 11.14 13.69
N ARG A 137 4.56 11.20 14.70
CA ARG A 137 4.40 10.13 15.69
C ARG A 137 3.94 8.82 15.05
N ALA A 138 3.01 8.88 14.10
CA ALA A 138 2.59 7.70 13.34
C ALA A 138 3.75 7.13 12.51
N MET A 139 4.55 7.99 11.87
CA MET A 139 5.74 7.57 11.13
C MET A 139 6.79 6.92 12.04
N MET A 140 7.02 7.47 13.24
CA MET A 140 7.92 6.88 14.24
C MET A 140 7.49 5.47 14.63
N ALA A 141 6.20 5.25 14.88
CA ALA A 141 5.68 3.92 15.19
C ALA A 141 5.91 2.92 14.04
N ASN A 142 5.72 3.35 12.79
CA ASN A 142 5.98 2.50 11.62
C ASN A 142 7.46 2.20 11.43
N ILE A 143 8.35 3.16 11.71
CA ILE A 143 9.80 2.96 11.68
C ILE A 143 10.24 1.98 12.77
N ASP A 144 9.69 2.09 13.97
CA ASP A 144 9.99 1.15 15.07
C ASP A 144 9.57 -0.28 14.70
N GLU A 145 8.40 -0.45 14.08
CA GLU A 145 7.95 -1.76 13.60
C GLU A 145 8.85 -2.29 12.47
N LEU A 146 9.24 -1.42 11.54
CA LEU A 146 10.20 -1.77 10.49
C LEU A 146 11.55 -2.18 11.09
N ASN A 147 12.05 -1.48 12.11
CA ASN A 147 13.29 -1.85 12.80
C ASN A 147 13.21 -3.20 13.51
N LYS A 148 12.04 -3.55 14.09
CA LYS A 148 11.81 -4.90 14.62
C LYS A 148 11.88 -5.95 13.52
N SER A 149 11.25 -5.69 12.36
CA SER A 149 11.27 -6.61 11.22
C SER A 149 12.68 -6.81 10.66
N ILE A 150 13.48 -5.74 10.56
CA ILE A 150 14.90 -5.80 10.13
C ILE A 150 15.72 -6.62 11.13
N SER A 151 15.51 -6.39 12.43
CA SER A 151 16.22 -7.14 13.47
C SER A 151 15.88 -8.63 13.44
N ALA A 152 14.61 -8.97 13.22
CA ALA A 152 14.17 -10.35 13.05
C ALA A 152 14.76 -11.00 11.78
N TYR A 153 14.77 -10.26 10.67
CA TYR A 153 15.40 -10.68 9.43
C TYR A 153 16.91 -10.91 9.60
N GLY A 154 17.61 -10.02 10.30
CA GLY A 154 19.03 -10.18 10.61
C GLY A 154 19.33 -11.45 11.41
N LYS A 155 18.47 -11.80 12.39
CA LYS A 155 18.56 -13.09 13.11
C LYS A 155 18.38 -14.27 12.16
N TYR A 156 17.34 -14.23 11.31
CA TYR A 156 17.09 -15.26 10.30
C TYR A 156 18.29 -15.46 9.36
N VAL A 157 18.90 -14.38 8.87
CA VAL A 157 20.09 -14.45 7.99
C VAL A 157 21.27 -15.12 8.70
N ASN A 158 21.53 -14.75 9.96
CA ASN A 158 22.61 -15.35 10.75
C ASN A 158 22.37 -16.84 11.02
N ASP A 159 21.14 -17.22 11.36
CA ASP A 159 20.79 -18.61 11.63
C ASP A 159 20.83 -19.45 10.35
N LYS A 160 20.36 -18.91 9.22
CA LYS A 160 20.51 -19.54 7.90
C LYS A 160 21.98 -19.78 7.57
N GLN A 161 22.84 -18.79 7.75
CA GLN A 161 24.28 -18.94 7.49
C GLN A 161 24.93 -20.03 8.36
N ARG A 162 24.51 -20.15 9.64
CA ARG A 162 24.96 -21.23 10.52
C ARG A 162 24.50 -22.61 10.04
N HIS A 163 23.24 -22.73 9.62
CA HIS A 163 22.69 -23.96 9.07
C HIS A 163 23.39 -24.37 7.77
N ASP A 164 23.63 -23.43 6.86
CA ASP A 164 24.32 -23.69 5.58
C ASP A 164 25.75 -24.20 5.83
N ASN A 165 26.49 -23.57 6.76
CA ASN A 165 27.82 -24.03 7.16
C ASN A 165 27.79 -25.42 7.81
N MET A 166 26.78 -25.72 8.63
CA MET A 166 26.61 -27.05 9.22
C MET A 166 26.35 -28.12 8.16
N ILE A 167 25.47 -27.86 7.20
CA ILE A 167 25.17 -28.78 6.10
C ILE A 167 26.41 -28.98 5.22
N TYR A 168 27.15 -27.92 4.92
CA TYR A 168 28.39 -28.00 4.15
C TYR A 168 29.41 -28.92 4.83
N ASN A 169 29.63 -28.74 6.14
CA ASN A 169 30.54 -29.58 6.93
C ASN A 169 30.10 -31.05 6.96
N LEU A 170 28.80 -31.33 7.14
CA LEU A 170 28.26 -32.69 7.13
C LEU A 170 28.37 -33.35 5.76
N THR A 171 28.21 -32.57 4.68
CA THR A 171 28.35 -33.06 3.31
C THR A 171 29.80 -33.41 3.00
N GLN A 172 30.76 -32.57 3.39
CA GLN A 172 32.19 -32.88 3.25
C GLN A 172 32.59 -34.14 4.02
N LYS A 173 32.13 -34.30 5.27
CA LYS A 173 32.37 -35.52 6.06
C LYS A 173 31.81 -36.78 5.42
N ARG A 174 30.65 -36.68 4.77
CA ARG A 174 30.09 -37.80 3.99
C ARG A 174 30.96 -38.12 2.78
N VAL A 175 31.39 -37.11 2.01
CA VAL A 175 32.25 -37.31 0.83
C VAL A 175 33.59 -37.94 1.20
N SER A 176 34.22 -37.52 2.29
CA SER A 176 35.51 -38.08 2.73
C SER A 176 35.41 -39.49 3.34
N SER A 177 34.26 -39.89 3.86
CA SER A 177 34.05 -41.23 4.45
C SER A 177 33.62 -42.30 3.45
N LEU A 178 33.13 -41.92 2.27
CA LEU A 178 32.76 -42.84 1.17
C LEU A 178 33.93 -43.72 0.67
N PRO A 179 35.14 -43.21 0.37
CA PRO A 179 36.25 -44.05 -0.11
C PRO A 179 36.71 -45.08 0.94
N ASN A 180 36.72 -44.71 2.22
CA ASN A 180 37.08 -45.64 3.30
C ASN A 180 36.05 -46.76 3.50
N ARG A 181 34.78 -46.54 3.14
CA ARG A 181 33.74 -47.59 3.23
C ARG A 181 33.75 -48.54 2.04
N ILE A 182 34.17 -48.10 0.86
CA ILE A 182 34.26 -48.95 -0.34
C ILE A 182 35.44 -49.93 -0.23
N ILE A 183 36.53 -49.54 0.42
CA ILE A 183 37.71 -50.40 0.63
C ILE A 183 37.44 -51.51 1.67
N CYS A 184 36.51 -51.34 2.61
CA CYS A 184 36.20 -52.35 3.63
C CYS A 184 35.21 -53.44 3.18
N ILE A 185 34.67 -53.38 1.96
CA ILE A 185 33.68 -54.35 1.44
C ILE A 185 34.30 -55.32 0.40
N VAL A 186 35.57 -55.15 0.04
CA VAL A 186 36.34 -56.05 -0.82
C VAL A 186 37.38 -56.77 0.03
#